data_AF-A0A2S9FKP4-F1
#
_entry.id   AF-A0A2S9FKP4-F1
#
_cell.length_a   1.000
_cell.length_b   1.000
_cell.length_c   1.000
_cell.angle_alpha   90.00
_cell.angle_beta   90.00
_cell.angle_gamma   90.00
#
_symmetry.space_group_name_H-M   'P 1'
#
loop_
_entity.id
_entity.type
_entity.pdbx_description
1 polymer ?
#
loop_
_entity_poly.entity_id
_entity_poly.type
_entity_poly.pdbx_seq_one_letter_code
_entity_poly.pdbx_strand_id
1 'polypeptide(L)' 'MVAILIAEDEPRISSFVRKGLSANGFSVKVASDGASAYAYAR' A
#
# COMPACT_ATOMS: atom_id res chain seq x y z
N MET A 1 6.24 -1.07 14.95
CA MET A 1 6.49 -1.13 13.49
C MET A 1 5.36 -0.40 12.81
N VAL A 2 5.64 0.61 11.99
CA VAL A 2 4.59 1.41 11.33
C VAL A 2 4.10 0.66 10.08
N ALA A 3 2.78 0.47 9.99
CA ALA A 3 2.12 -0.14 8.85
C ALA A 3 1.51 0.94 7.94
N ILE A 4 1.70 0.80 6.64
CA ILE A 4 1.18 1.72 5.63
C ILE A 4 0.29 0.95 4.66
N LEU A 5 -0.93 1.43 4.46
CA LEU A 5 -1.85 0.98 3.42
C LEU A 5 -1.78 1.95 2.24
N ILE A 6 -1.52 1.41 1.05
CA ILE A 6 -1.60 2.14 -0.22
C ILE A 6 -2.90 1.74 -0.90
N ALA A 7 -3.79 2.69 -1.17
CA ALA A 7 -4.98 2.49 -2.00
C ALA A 7 -4.72 3.12 -3.38
N GLU A 8 -4.35 2.30 -4.36
CA GLU A 8 -3.89 2.73 -5.69
C GLU A 8 -4.16 1.60 -6.70
N ASP A 9 -4.88 1.91 -7.78
CA ASP A 9 -5.32 0.94 -8.78
C ASP A 9 -4.29 0.74 -9.90
N GLU A 10 -3.44 1.73 -10.19
CA GLU A 10 -2.38 1.59 -11.19
C GLU A 10 -1.19 0.77 -10.64
N PRO A 11 -0.88 -0.41 -11.23
CA PRO A 11 0.17 -1.30 -10.73
C PRO A 11 1.56 -0.65 -10.76
N ARG A 12 1.84 0.24 -11.71
CA ARG A 12 3.15 0.89 -11.81
C ARG A 12 3.38 1.88 -10.67
N ILE A 13 2.37 2.67 -10.31
CA ILE A 13 2.46 3.67 -9.25
C ILE A 13 2.58 2.96 -7.89
N SER A 14 1.67 2.03 -7.60
CA SER A 14 1.67 1.26 -6.35
C SER A 14 2.98 0.48 -6.16
N SER A 15 3.54 -0.11 -7.21
CA SER A 15 4.83 -0.80 -7.16
C SER A 15 5.99 0.14 -6.85
N PHE A 16 6.02 1.34 -7.42
CA PHE A 16 7.05 2.33 -7.16
C PHE A 16 7.03 2.80 -5.70
N VAL A 17 5.85 3.19 -5.20
CA VAL A 17 5.68 3.67 -3.82
C VAL A 17 5.96 2.56 -2.81
N ARG A 18 5.46 1.34 -3.05
CA ARG A 18 5.73 0.17 -2.18
C ARG A 18 7.22 -0.09 -2.04
N LYS A 19 7.98 -0.07 -3.14
CA LYS A 19 9.44 -0.28 -3.11
C LYS A 19 10.13 0.78 -2.24
N GLY A 20 9.77 2.05 -2.41
CA GLY A 20 10.33 3.15 -1.61
C GLY A 20 10.03 3.01 -0.11
N LEU A 21 8.77 2.75 0.24
CA LEU A 21 8.36 2.61 1.63
C LEU A 21 8.95 1.36 2.30
N SER A 22 8.97 0.22 1.60
CA SER A 22 9.59 -1.00 2.13
C SER A 22 11.11 -0.84 2.31
N ALA A 23 11.80 -0.12 1.43
CA ALA A 23 13.22 0.19 1.59
C ALA A 23 13.52 1.05 2.85
N ASN A 24 12.54 1.83 3.31
CA ASN A 24 12.61 2.60 4.54
C ASN A 24 12.17 1.81 5.79
N GLY A 25 11.94 0.49 5.66
CA GLY A 25 11.60 -0.38 6.80
C GLY A 25 10.12 -0.37 7.21
N PHE A 26 9.24 0.24 6.41
CA PHE A 26 7.80 0.19 6.65
C PHE A 26 7.20 -1.15 6.23
N SER A 27 6.20 -1.62 6.98
CA SER A 27 5.35 -2.72 6.53
C SER A 27 4.26 -2.15 5.61
N VAL A 28 4.21 -2.61 4.36
CA VAL A 28 3.38 -1.99 3.32
C VAL A 28 2.39 -3.00 2.75
N LYS A 29 1.12 -2.60 2.68
CA LYS A 29 0.05 -3.35 2.02
C LYS A 29 -0.57 -2.49 0.91
N VAL A 30 -0.88 -3.11 -0.23
CA VAL A 30 -1.51 -2.44 -1.38
C VAL A 30 -2.93 -2.97 -1.54
N ALA A 31 -3.89 -2.07 -1.74
CA ALA A 31 -5.24 -2.35 -2.20
C ALA A 31 -5.45 -1.68 -3.56
N SER A 32 -5.89 -2.47 -4.55
CA SER A 32 -6.16 -2.00 -5.92
C SER A 32 -7.59 -1.47 -6.10
N ASP A 33 -8.42 -1.54 -5.06
CA ASP A 33 -9.82 -1.12 -5.10
C ASP A 33 -10.27 -0.60 -3.74
N GLY A 34 -11.35 0.19 -3.76
CA GLY A 34 -11.87 0.86 -2.57
C GLY A 34 -12.43 -0.08 -1.50
N ALA A 35 -13.05 -1.20 -1.90
CA ALA A 35 -13.62 -2.16 -0.95
C ALA A 35 -12.52 -2.86 -0.15
N SER A 36 -11.46 -3.31 -0.85
CA SER A 36 -10.26 -3.87 -0.23
C SER A 36 -9.56 -2.86 0.66
N ALA A 37 -9.41 -1.60 0.21
CA ALA A 37 -8.78 -0.55 1.00
C ALA A 37 -9.53 -0.29 2.31
N TYR A 38 -10.85 -0.16 2.25
CA TYR A 38 -11.69 0.00 3.42
C TYR A 38 -11.58 -1.19 4.38
N ALA A 39 -11.61 -2.42 3.84
CA ALA A 39 -11.48 -3.63 4.64
C ALA A 39 -10.12 -3.74 5.36
N TYR A 40 -9.04 -3.26 4.75
CA TYR A 40 -7.71 -3.26 5.37
C TYR A 40 -7.48 -2.13 6.38
N ALA A 41 -8.27 -1.05 6.30
CA ALA A 41 -8.12 0.12 7.18
C ALA A 41 -8.89 0.00 8.50
N ARG A 42 -9.76 -1.01 8.64
CA ARG A 42 -10.55 -1.28 9.84
C ARG A 42 -9.79 -2.13 10.85
#